data_AF-A0A7W1DK68-F1
#
_entry.id   AF-A0A7W1DK68-F1
#
_cell.length_a   1.000
_cell.length_b   1.000
_cell.length_c   1.000
_cell.angle_alpha   90.00
_cell.angle_beta   90.00
_cell.angle_gamma   90.00
#
_symmetry.space_group_name_H-M   'P 1'
#
loop_
_entity.id
_entity.type
_entity.pdbx_description
1 polymer ?
#
loop_
_entity_poly.entity_id
_entity_poly.type
_entity_poly.pdbx_seq_one_letter_code
_entity_poly.pdbx_strand_id
1 'polypeptide(L)' 'EQLRRYFPDALWPCVRYNSKLSEAPGFGQHIFEYSKRSNGAADYARLAERLAKGR' A
#
# COMPACT_ATOMS: atom_id res chain seq x y z
N GLU A 1 8.05 11.16 11.53
CA GLU A 1 9.14 10.64 12.40
C GLU A 1 8.70 10.23 13.80
N GLN A 2 7.82 10.99 14.47
CA GLN A 2 7.36 10.68 15.83
C GLN A 2 6.80 9.26 15.98
N LEU A 3 5.93 8.80 15.07
CA LEU A 3 5.40 7.44 15.11
C LEU A 3 6.51 6.38 15.10
N ARG A 4 7.58 6.57 14.33
CA ARG A 4 8.70 5.61 14.27
C ARG A 4 9.51 5.60 15.54
N ARG A 5 9.55 6.72 16.27
CA ARG A 5 10.19 6.82 17.58
C ARG A 5 9.41 6.09 18.67
N TYR A 6 8.08 6.19 18.67
CA TYR A 6 7.23 5.57 19.69
C TYR A 6 6.87 4.11 19.38
N PHE A 7 6.86 3.72 18.09
CA PHE A 7 6.44 2.41 17.63
C PHE A 7 7.44 1.85 16.58
N PRO A 8 8.68 1.56 16.97
CA PRO A 8 9.72 1.15 16.02
C PRO A 8 9.37 -0.12 15.24
N ASP A 9 8.74 -1.09 15.90
CA ASP A 9 8.45 -2.42 15.31
C ASP A 9 7.01 -2.58 14.83
N ALA A 10 6.12 -1.64 15.16
CA ALA A 10 4.70 -1.71 14.78
C ALA A 10 4.40 -0.98 13.46
N LEU A 11 5.38 -0.30 12.87
CA LEU A 11 5.19 0.43 11.63
C LEU A 11 5.43 -0.42 10.39
N TRP A 12 4.45 -0.32 9.49
CA TRP A 12 4.49 -0.92 8.17
C TRP A 12 4.98 0.09 7.13
N PRO A 13 5.48 -0.37 5.97
CA PRO A 13 5.83 0.50 4.86
C PRO A 13 4.66 1.43 4.49
N CYS A 14 4.94 2.70 4.24
CA CYS A 14 3.92 3.66 3.86
C CYS A 14 3.40 3.37 2.44
N VAL A 15 2.08 3.45 2.26
CA VAL A 15 1.44 3.52 0.94
C VAL A 15 1.39 4.98 0.51
N ARG A 16 2.06 5.31 -0.60
CA ARG A 16 2.10 6.68 -1.09
C ARG A 16 0.74 7.08 -1.64
N TYR A 17 0.41 8.37 -1.51
CA TYR A 17 -0.76 8.93 -2.16
C TYR A 17 -0.68 8.70 -3.68
N ASN A 18 -1.78 8.24 -4.27
CA ASN A 18 -1.84 7.89 -5.68
C ASN A 18 -3.26 8.11 -6.22
N SER A 19 -3.42 8.99 -7.22
CA SER A 19 -4.74 9.30 -7.79
C SER A 19 -5.43 8.07 -8.37
N LYS A 20 -4.69 7.17 -9.03
CA LYS A 20 -5.25 5.92 -9.60
C LYS A 20 -5.75 4.96 -8.52
N LEU A 21 -5.10 4.96 -7.36
CA LEU A 21 -5.56 4.20 -6.19
C LEU A 21 -6.88 4.77 -5.65
N SER A 22 -7.04 6.09 -5.63
CA SER A 22 -8.28 6.75 -5.24
C SER A 22 -9.41 6.57 -6.27
N GLU A 23 -9.08 6.45 -7.56
CA GLU A 23 -10.05 6.27 -8.65
C GLU A 23 -10.57 4.83 -8.73
N ALA A 24 -9.74 3.82 -8.46
CA ALA A 24 -10.08 2.40 -8.62
C ALA A 24 -11.41 1.97 -7.96
N PRO A 25 -11.74 2.39 -6.71
CA PRO A 25 -13.04 2.09 -6.09
C PRO A 25 -14.25 2.64 -6.87
N GLY A 26 -14.11 3.79 -7.53
CA GLY A 26 -15.18 4.37 -8.37
C GLY A 26 -15.50 3.52 -9.60
N PHE A 27 -14.55 2.71 -10.05
CA PHE A 27 -14.74 1.72 -11.13
C PHE A 27 -15.07 0.32 -10.60
N GLY A 28 -15.18 0.13 -9.28
CA GLY A 28 -15.41 -1.17 -8.66
C GLY A 28 -14.25 -2.15 -8.86
N GLN A 29 -13.03 -1.66 -9.11
CA GLN A 29 -11.86 -2.47 -9.42
C GLN A 29 -10.84 -2.42 -8.28
N HIS A 30 -10.10 -3.51 -8.09
CA HIS A 30 -8.90 -3.49 -7.25
C HIS A 30 -7.79 -2.68 -7.93
N ILE A 31 -6.87 -2.08 -7.15
CA ILE A 31 -5.74 -1.33 -7.73
C ILE A 31 -4.85 -2.19 -8.64
N PHE A 32 -4.80 -3.50 -8.40
CA PHE A 32 -4.07 -4.46 -9.24
C PHE A 32 -4.72 -4.67 -10.62
N GLU A 33 -6.03 -4.45 -10.73
CA GLU A 33 -6.79 -4.55 -11.98
C GLU A 33 -6.80 -3.19 -12.68
N TYR A 34 -7.15 -2.12 -11.95
CA TYR A 34 -7.26 -0.77 -12.48
C TYR A 34 -5.91 -0.21 -12.96
N SER A 35 -4.86 -0.39 -12.16
CA SER A 35 -3.54 0.12 -12.51
C SER A 35 -2.39 -0.68 -11.90
N LYS A 36 -2.19 -1.89 -12.42
CA LYS A 36 -1.14 -2.84 -11.99
C LYS A 36 0.27 -2.26 -11.91
N ARG A 37 0.61 -1.31 -12.79
CA ARG A 37 1.95 -0.69 -12.86
C ARG A 37 2.06 0.64 -12.09
N SER A 38 1.02 1.02 -11.34
CA SER A 38 1.04 2.25 -10.55
C SER A 38 1.90 2.10 -9.29
N ASN A 39 2.37 3.23 -8.76
CA ASN A 39 3.05 3.26 -7.46
C ASN A 39 2.16 2.69 -6.32
N GLY A 40 0.85 2.96 -6.36
CA GLY A 40 -0.10 2.42 -5.37
C GLY A 40 -0.19 0.90 -5.43
N ALA A 41 -0.23 0.30 -6.62
CA ALA A 41 -0.19 -1.15 -6.78
C ALA A 41 1.12 -1.75 -6.26
N ALA A 42 2.26 -1.12 -6.55
CA ALA A 42 3.56 -1.59 -6.04
C ALA A 42 3.65 -1.51 -4.51
N ASP A 43 3.14 -0.43 -3.90
CA ASP A 43 3.16 -0.25 -2.45
C ASP A 43 2.28 -1.29 -1.74
N TYR A 44 1.06 -1.54 -2.25
CA TYR A 44 0.19 -2.59 -1.73
C TYR A 44 0.76 -4.00 -1.94
N ALA A 45 1.42 -4.26 -3.07
CA ALA A 45 2.09 -5.54 -3.28
C ALA A 45 3.18 -5.79 -2.24
N ARG A 46 3.98 -4.77 -1.91
CA ARG A 46 5.01 -4.85 -0.87
C ARG A 46 4.40 -5.11 0.51
N LEU A 47 3.26 -4.49 0.82
CA LEU A 47 2.53 -4.76 2.06
C LEU A 47 2.03 -6.20 2.11
N ALA A 48 1.39 -6.68 1.05
CA ALA A 48 0.88 -8.04 0.97
C ALA A 48 1.99 -9.09 1.09
N GLU A 49 3.13 -8.86 0.44
CA GLU A 49 4.31 -9.72 0.55
C GLU A 49 4.85 -9.77 1.99
N ARG A 50 4.91 -8.62 2.67
CA ARG A 50 5.35 -8.56 4.06
C ARG A 50 4.37 -9.30 4.99
N LEU A 51 3.06 -9.11 4.80
CA LEU A 51 2.03 -9.81 5.54
C LEU A 51 2.10 -11.32 5.36
N ALA A 52 2.31 -11.79 4.12
CA ALA A 52 2.48 -13.20 3.81
C ALA A 52 3.71 -13.83 4.49
N LYS A 53 4.75 -13.02 4.75
CA LYS A 53 5.95 -13.43 5.49
C LYS A 53 5.78 -13.39 7.02
N GLY A 54 4.62 -12.97 7.53
CA GLY A 54 4.29 -12.93 8.95
C GLY A 54 5.10 -11.90 9.77
N ARG A 55 5.52 -10.80 9.15
CA ARG A 55 6.33 -9.73 9.77
C ARG A 55 5.74 -8.35 9.57
#